data_AF-A0A369CHX6-F1
#
_entry.id   AF-A0A369CHX6-F1
#
_cell.length_a   1.000
_cell.length_b   1.000
_cell.length_c   1.000
_cell.angle_alpha   90.00
_cell.angle_beta   90.00
_cell.angle_gamma   90.00
#
_symmetry.space_group_name_H-M   'P 1'
#
loop_
_entity.id
_entity.type
_entity.pdbx_description
1 polymer ?
#
loop_
_entity_poly.entity_id
_entity_poly.type
_entity_poly.pdbx_seq_one_letter_code
_entity_poly.pdbx_strand_id
1 'polypeptide(L)' 'MNIAVLKTGLFPDRETVEEGLSHFETTYFVYTYDATRPGLTDADWDQALDELLAAERVVVV' A
#
# COMPACT_ATOMS: atom_id res chain seq x y z
N MET A 1 4.53 12.86 6.04
CA MET A 1 5.17 11.70 5.43
C MET A 1 4.13 10.88 4.74
N ASN A 2 4.45 10.46 3.51
CA ASN A 2 3.59 9.65 2.68
C ASN A 2 4.14 8.23 2.66
N ILE A 3 3.31 7.26 3.05
CA ILE A 3 3.63 5.84 3.06
C ILE A 3 2.72 5.16 2.04
N ALA A 4 3.29 4.47 1.06
CA ALA A 4 2.52 3.62 0.16
C ALA A 4 2.69 2.16 0.58
N VAL A 5 1.57 1.45 0.66
CA VAL A 5 1.48 0.03 1.03
C VAL A 5 0.97 -0.74 -0.17
N LEU A 6 1.80 -1.61 -0.73
CA LEU A 6 1.43 -2.47 -1.84
C LEU A 6 1.19 -3.89 -1.34
N LYS A 7 -0.08 -4.29 -1.30
CA LYS A 7 -0.48 -5.66 -0.96
C LYS A 7 -0.33 -6.56 -2.18
N THR A 8 0.65 -7.44 -2.14
CA THR A 8 0.97 -8.42 -3.21
C THR A 8 0.39 -9.80 -2.94
N GLY A 9 0.01 -10.08 -1.68
CA GLY A 9 -0.47 -11.40 -1.26
C GLY A 9 0.63 -12.45 -1.18
N LEU A 10 1.90 -12.05 -1.32
CA LEU A 10 3.06 -12.94 -1.25
C LEU A 10 3.63 -13.02 0.18
N PHE A 11 3.36 -12.03 1.03
CA PHE A 11 3.80 -12.04 2.41
C PHE A 11 2.85 -12.85 3.31
N PRO A 12 3.36 -13.91 3.99
CA PRO A 12 2.52 -14.83 4.74
C PRO A 12 1.95 -14.25 6.04
N ASP A 13 2.65 -13.29 6.67
CA ASP A 13 2.26 -12.66 7.93
C ASP A 13 1.77 -11.22 7.71
N ARG A 14 0.78 -11.07 6.82
CA ARG A 14 0.22 -9.76 6.48
C ARG A 14 -0.47 -9.06 7.65
N GLU A 15 -1.06 -9.83 8.56
CA GLU A 15 -1.87 -9.32 9.66
C GLU A 15 -1.02 -8.49 10.63
N THR A 16 0.14 -9.01 11.01
CA THR A 16 1.10 -8.29 11.87
C THR A 16 1.58 -6.98 11.24
N VAL A 17 1.80 -6.97 9.92
CA VAL A 17 2.23 -5.77 9.20
C VAL A 17 1.09 -4.75 9.09
N GLU A 18 -0.13 -5.20 8.80
CA GLU A 18 -1.32 -4.34 8.74
C GLU A 18 -1.64 -3.70 10.10
N GLU A 19 -1.52 -4.45 11.20
CA GLU A 19 -1.67 -3.90 12.55
C GLU A 19 -0.61 -2.83 12.86
N GLY A 20 0.64 -3.07 12.47
CA GLY A 20 1.70 -2.08 12.58
C GLY A 20 1.45 -0.83 11.73
N LEU A 21 0.91 -1.01 10.52
CA LEU A 21 0.59 0.09 9.60
C LEU A 21 -0.54 0.98 10.11
N SER A 22 -1.55 0.41 10.78
CA SER A 22 -2.67 1.16 11.37
C SER A 22 -2.22 2.23 12.37
N HIS A 23 -1.10 2.00 13.07
CA HIS A 23 -0.54 2.99 13.98
C HIS A 23 -0.01 4.23 13.24
N PHE A 24 0.49 4.06 12.01
CA PHE A 24 1.00 5.16 11.19
C PHE A 24 -0.12 5.99 10.56
N GLU A 25 -1.30 5.43 10.31
CA GLU A 25 -2.46 6.15 9.75
C GLU A 25 -2.92 7.32 10.64
N THR A 26 -2.65 7.26 11.94
CA THR A 26 -3.00 8.34 12.89
C THR A 26 -2.16 9.61 12.71
N THR A 27 -0.95 9.48 12.13
CA THR A 27 0.07 10.54 12.09
C THR A 27 0.54 10.86 10.67
N TYR A 28 0.41 9.92 9.74
CA TYR A 28 0.94 9.99 8.39
C TYR A 28 -0.12 9.64 7.35
N PHE A 29 0.09 10.09 6.12
CA PHE A 29 -0.76 9.70 5.00
C PHE A 29 -0.32 8.31 4.53
N VAL A 30 -1.23 7.35 4.63
CA VAL A 30 -1.00 5.96 4.22
C VAL A 30 -1.91 5.65 3.04
N TYR A 31 -1.31 5.31 1.92
CA TYR A 31 -1.98 4.87 0.71
C TYR A 31 -1.90 3.36 0.63
N THR A 32 -3.04 2.67 0.52
CA THR A 32 -3.07 1.19 0.48
C THR A 32 -3.60 0.70 -0.86
N TYR A 33 -2.80 -0.13 -1.52
CA TYR A 33 -3.10 -0.71 -2.81
C TYR A 33 -3.13 -2.22 -2.74
N ASP A 34 -4.21 -2.82 -3.22
CA ASP A 34 -4.35 -4.27 -3.27
C ASP A 34 -4.17 -4.78 -4.70
N ALA A 35 -2.97 -5.29 -4.98
CA ALA A 35 -2.61 -5.91 -6.25
C ALA A 35 -3.26 -7.30 -6.45
N THR A 36 -3.89 -7.85 -5.41
CA THR A 36 -4.62 -9.12 -5.48
C THR A 36 -6.10 -8.91 -5.84
N ARG A 37 -6.58 -7.66 -5.83
CA ARG A 37 -7.97 -7.33 -6.16
C ARG A 37 -8.30 -7.75 -7.59
N PRO A 38 -9.39 -8.51 -7.82
CA PRO A 38 -9.82 -8.82 -9.18
C PRO A 38 -10.30 -7.57 -9.90
N GLY A 39 -10.05 -7.49 -11.21
CA GLY A 39 -10.56 -6.41 -12.06
C GLY A 39 -9.80 -5.08 -11.94
N LEU A 40 -8.53 -5.11 -11.54
CA LEU A 40 -7.65 -3.95 -11.64
C LEU A 40 -7.54 -3.49 -13.10
N THR A 41 -7.78 -2.20 -13.30
CA THR A 41 -7.69 -1.52 -14.59
C THR A 41 -6.33 -0.83 -14.73
N ASP A 42 -5.96 -0.46 -15.95
CA ASP A 42 -4.74 0.33 -16.19
C ASP A 42 -4.76 1.66 -15.42
N ALA A 43 -5.94 2.28 -15.27
CA ALA A 43 -6.09 3.51 -14.49
C ALA A 43 -5.84 3.30 -12.99
N ASP A 44 -6.20 2.14 -12.43
CA ASP A 44 -5.87 1.80 -11.04
C ASP A 44 -4.35 1.68 -10.87
N TRP A 45 -3.65 1.13 -11.88
CA TRP A 45 -2.21 0.98 -11.88
C TRP A 45 -1.48 2.30 -12.07
N ASP A 46 -1.97 3.19 -12.93
CA ASP A 46 -1.42 4.53 -13.09
C ASP A 46 -1.52 5.31 -11.77
N GLN A 47 -2.68 5.26 -11.10
CA GLN A 47 -2.83 5.90 -9.79
C GLN A 47 -1.87 5.30 -8.75
N ALA A 48 -1.77 3.96 -8.71
CA ALA A 48 -0.85 3.27 -7.79
C ALA A 48 0.60 3.68 -8.03
N LEU A 49 1.03 3.80 -9.29
CA LEU A 49 2.36 4.25 -9.65
C LEU A 49 2.61 5.69 -9.22
N ASP A 50 1.66 6.59 -9.45
CA ASP A 50 1.78 7.99 -9.03
C ASP A 50 1.95 8.12 -7.51
N GLU A 51 1.13 7.42 -6.73
CA GLU A 51 1.20 7.45 -5.27
C GLU A 51 2.45 6.74 -4.73
N LEU A 52 2.92 5.67 -5.38
CA LEU A 52 4.20 5.01 -5.06
C LEU A 52 5.39 5.93 -5.31
N LEU A 53 5.39 6.69 -6.41
CA LEU A 53 6.46 7.63 -6.76
C LEU A 53 6.45 8.87 -5.86
N ALA A 54 5.28 9.27 -5.36
CA ALA A 54 5.11 10.38 -4.42
C ALA A 54 5.36 9.98 -2.95
N ALA A 55 5.46 8.68 -2.65
CA ALA A 55 5.67 8.18 -1.31
C ALA A 55 7.13 8.35 -0.86
N GLU A 56 7.32 8.79 0.39
CA GLU A 56 8.64 8.84 1.01
C GLU A 56 9.08 7.45 1.48
N ARG A 57 8.11 6.56 1.72
CA ARG A 57 8.32 5.17 2.11
C ARG A 57 7.35 4.25 1.40
N VAL A 58 7.87 3.13 0.88
CA VAL A 58 7.07 2.07 0.27
C VAL A 58 7.22 0.80 1.10
N VAL A 59 6.09 0.19 1.47
CA VAL A 59 6.01 -1.07 2.19
C VAL A 59 5.30 -2.07 1.28
N VAL A 60 5.92 -3.22 1.01
CA VAL A 60 5.37 -4.27 0.15
C VAL A 60 5.03 -5.48 1.01
N VAL A 61 3.77 -5.93 0.93
CA VAL A 61 3.19 -6.99 1.78
C VAL A 61 2.47 -8.01 0.91
#